data_AF-A0A4S4KAV8-F1
#
_entry.id   AF-A0A4S4KAV8-F1
#
_cell.length_a   1.000
_cell.length_b   1.000
_cell.length_c   1.000
_cell.angle_alpha   90.00
_cell.angle_beta   90.00
_cell.angle_gamma   90.00
#
_symmetry.space_group_name_H-M   'P 1'
#
loop_
_entity.id
_entity.type
_entity.pdbx_description
1 polymer ?
#
loop_
_entity_poly.entity_id
_entity_poly.type
_entity_poly.pdbx_seq_one_letter_code
_entity_poly.pdbx_strand_id
1 'polypeptide(L)'
;MASVLTFARAGRSCHPRINVVRQFPARREIHATSAVLKKKKGGGTAYDEDDIFSSQDDDLFGSSSALQADKQPETVSTTVQSTTAATKKNKLSPAERTALFNGTYSFVAERIGPHPVLKKFPEQVRHTALHRMIQLAATKEQMEQIIALLPKWRESRLRISETTVNVFVHRCRELRCTLLALQVFSDHPKYGMDLNPAAGRQLLHDLHVEHPLSESITLSALYSIYALPSISGDLISCALLTSACYKTATKESLVVARALTQSLQALLDKEDPKAYAYPVNHYERSQNKEKAWLTWTLTKIEKALEKHKQPYDWLRQWRERSGHVQVAL
;
A
#
# COMPACT_ATOMS: atom_id res chain seq x y z
N MET A 1 42.68 21.94 -34.50
CA MET A 1 43.30 20.77 -35.16
C MET A 1 42.52 19.54 -34.74
N ALA A 2 42.02 18.82 -35.74
CA ALA A 2 41.10 17.71 -35.62
C ALA A 2 41.78 16.41 -35.18
N SER A 3 41.06 15.53 -34.49
CA SER A 3 41.23 14.10 -34.69
C SER A 3 39.95 13.36 -34.31
N VAL A 4 39.27 12.88 -35.36
CA VAL A 4 38.07 12.05 -35.35
C VAL A 4 38.55 10.61 -35.54
N LEU A 5 38.23 9.71 -34.60
CA LEU A 5 38.42 8.27 -34.79
C LEU A 5 37.07 7.57 -34.67
N THR A 6 36.48 7.38 -35.84
CA THR A 6 35.34 6.54 -36.13
C THR A 6 35.79 5.08 -36.14
N PHE A 7 35.28 4.26 -35.23
CA PHE A 7 35.35 2.79 -35.34
C PHE A 7 33.97 2.25 -35.67
N ALA A 8 33.76 1.96 -36.94
CA ALA A 8 32.68 1.12 -37.42
C ALA A 8 33.11 -0.35 -37.32
N ARG A 9 32.33 -1.18 -36.62
CA ARG A 9 32.40 -2.64 -36.74
C ARG A 9 31.01 -3.19 -36.99
N ALA A 10 30.78 -3.53 -38.26
CA ALA A 10 29.67 -4.33 -38.71
C ALA A 10 29.96 -5.81 -38.42
N GLY A 11 29.11 -6.46 -37.62
CA GLY A 11 29.09 -7.90 -37.43
C GLY A 11 27.66 -8.40 -37.65
N ARG A 12 27.32 -8.77 -38.89
CA ARG A 12 26.07 -9.43 -39.23
C ARG A 12 26.20 -10.92 -38.85
N SER A 13 25.51 -11.34 -37.80
CA SER A 13 25.33 -12.76 -37.46
C SER A 13 23.97 -13.25 -37.99
N CYS A 14 24.02 -14.08 -39.02
CA CYS A 14 22.88 -14.79 -39.57
C CYS A 14 22.49 -15.93 -38.63
N HIS A 15 21.41 -15.76 -37.87
CA HIS A 15 20.81 -16.87 -37.12
C HIS A 15 19.82 -17.65 -38.01
N PRO A 16 19.87 -18.99 -38.02
CA PRO A 16 18.90 -19.81 -38.73
C PRO A 16 17.51 -19.69 -38.09
N ARG A 17 16.49 -19.47 -38.92
CA ARG A 17 15.08 -19.50 -38.52
C ARG A 17 14.67 -20.92 -38.16
N ILE A 18 14.48 -21.20 -36.88
CA ILE A 18 13.81 -22.41 -36.40
C ILE A 18 12.30 -22.20 -36.57
N ASN A 19 11.68 -22.94 -37.50
CA ASN A 19 10.24 -23.00 -37.61
C ASN A 19 9.67 -23.79 -36.43
N VAL A 20 9.13 -23.08 -35.44
CA VAL A 20 8.35 -23.67 -34.35
C VAL A 20 6.97 -24.02 -34.90
N VAL A 21 6.71 -25.32 -35.10
CA VAL A 21 5.38 -25.86 -35.37
C VAL A 21 4.51 -25.60 -34.14
N ARG A 22 3.57 -24.65 -34.24
CA ARG A 22 2.53 -24.43 -33.23
C ARG A 22 1.57 -25.62 -33.24
N GLN A 23 1.77 -26.55 -32.33
CA GLN A 23 0.70 -27.47 -31.94
C GLN A 23 -0.36 -26.68 -31.16
N PHE A 24 -1.57 -26.60 -31.70
CA PHE A 24 -2.71 -26.02 -31.01
C PHE A 24 -3.09 -26.95 -29.84
N PRO A 25 -3.18 -26.44 -28.59
CA PRO A 25 -3.65 -27.26 -27.48
C PRO A 25 -5.13 -27.62 -27.70
N ALA A 26 -5.43 -28.91 -27.55
CA ALA A 26 -6.79 -29.42 -27.53
C ALA A 26 -7.62 -28.65 -26.49
N ARG A 27 -8.73 -28.07 -26.95
CA ARG A 27 -9.70 -27.35 -26.11
C ARG A 27 -10.20 -28.29 -25.02
N ARG A 28 -9.93 -27.96 -23.76
CA ARG A 28 -10.68 -28.52 -22.63
C ARG A 28 -12.06 -27.86 -22.64
N GLU A 29 -13.10 -28.68 -22.78
CA GLU A 29 -14.48 -28.26 -22.63
C GLU A 29 -14.72 -27.88 -21.16
N ILE A 30 -15.03 -26.61 -20.93
CA ILE A 30 -15.35 -26.09 -19.61
C ILE A 30 -16.84 -26.31 -19.41
N HIS A 31 -17.20 -27.17 -18.46
CA HIS A 31 -18.60 -27.37 -18.06
C HIS A 31 -19.19 -26.06 -17.55
N ALA A 32 -20.17 -25.53 -18.28
CA ALA A 32 -20.91 -24.34 -17.91
C ALA A 32 -21.91 -24.68 -16.80
N THR A 33 -21.66 -24.23 -15.58
CA THR A 33 -22.65 -24.24 -14.49
C THR A 33 -23.50 -22.97 -14.57
N SER A 34 -24.82 -23.13 -14.44
CA SER A 34 -25.81 -22.06 -14.55
C SER A 34 -25.70 -21.03 -13.42
N ALA A 35 -25.74 -19.75 -13.78
CA ALA A 35 -25.74 -18.63 -12.83
C ALA A 35 -27.15 -18.43 -12.25
N VAL A 36 -27.31 -18.65 -10.94
CA VAL A 36 -28.54 -18.31 -10.19
C VAL A 36 -28.42 -16.87 -9.70
N LEU A 37 -29.10 -15.94 -10.38
CA LEU A 37 -29.24 -14.55 -9.96
C LEU A 37 -30.39 -14.43 -8.96
N LYS A 38 -30.09 -14.25 -7.67
CA LYS A 38 -31.08 -13.90 -6.63
C LYS A 38 -31.06 -12.40 -6.38
N LYS A 39 -32.04 -11.70 -6.98
CA LYS A 39 -32.36 -10.30 -6.70
C LYS A 39 -33.10 -10.21 -5.37
N LYS A 40 -32.55 -9.53 -4.35
CA LYS A 40 -33.36 -9.04 -3.23
C LYS A 40 -33.11 -7.55 -2.97
N LYS A 41 -34.25 -6.87 -2.90
CA LYS A 41 -34.58 -5.45 -2.87
C LYS A 41 -34.24 -4.86 -1.49
N GLY A 42 -33.85 -3.59 -1.49
CA GLY A 42 -33.35 -2.86 -0.32
C GLY A 42 -34.39 -2.44 0.72
N GLY A 43 -33.87 -1.78 1.74
CA GLY A 43 -34.60 -1.03 2.77
C GLY A 43 -33.59 -0.08 3.44
N GLY A 44 -33.83 1.22 3.35
CA GLY A 44 -33.01 2.26 3.97
C GLY A 44 -33.62 2.77 5.26
N THR A 45 -32.75 3.24 6.15
CA THR A 45 -33.02 4.12 7.30
C THR A 45 -31.70 4.89 7.51
N ALA A 46 -31.69 6.21 7.26
CA ALA A 46 -31.99 7.29 8.21
C ALA A 46 -30.85 7.50 9.21
N TYR A 47 -30.32 8.72 9.16
CA TYR A 47 -29.16 9.27 9.83
C TYR A 47 -29.23 9.17 11.35
N ASP A 48 -28.10 8.92 11.99
CA ASP A 48 -27.75 9.55 13.26
C ASP A 48 -26.30 10.03 13.14
N GLU A 49 -26.13 11.30 13.42
CA GLU A 49 -24.97 12.13 13.18
C GLU A 49 -24.46 12.52 14.56
N ASP A 50 -23.46 11.82 15.08
CA ASP A 50 -22.52 12.31 16.08
C ASP A 50 -21.41 11.26 16.31
N ASP A 51 -20.18 11.76 16.40
CA ASP A 51 -18.94 11.06 16.78
C ASP A 51 -18.01 10.53 15.66
N ILE A 52 -17.48 11.44 14.84
CA ILE A 52 -16.59 11.14 13.71
C ILE A 52 -15.08 11.26 14.00
N PHE A 53 -14.68 11.46 15.26
CA PHE A 53 -13.27 11.49 15.66
C PHE A 53 -12.94 10.87 17.04
N SER A 54 -13.84 10.06 17.62
CA SER A 54 -13.43 9.19 18.73
C SER A 54 -12.81 7.90 18.17
N SER A 55 -11.51 7.77 18.42
CA SER A 55 -10.77 6.53 18.28
C SER A 55 -11.33 5.51 19.26
N GLN A 56 -12.20 4.61 18.80
CA GLN A 56 -12.58 3.44 19.57
C GLN A 56 -12.76 2.23 18.65
N ASP A 57 -12.11 1.15 19.05
CA ASP A 57 -12.20 -0.17 18.47
C ASP A 57 -13.66 -0.61 18.36
N ASP A 58 -14.17 -0.79 17.14
CA ASP A 58 -15.50 -1.38 16.94
C ASP A 58 -15.42 -2.78 16.35
N ASP A 59 -15.53 -3.72 17.29
CA ASP A 59 -16.24 -4.99 17.20
C ASP A 59 -17.56 -4.86 16.42
N LEU A 60 -17.46 -4.92 15.09
CA LEU A 60 -18.60 -4.96 14.18
C LEU A 60 -19.21 -6.36 14.07
N PHE A 61 -19.59 -6.98 15.19
CA PHE A 61 -20.62 -8.04 15.26
C PHE A 61 -21.14 -8.11 16.69
N GLY A 62 -22.13 -7.28 17.00
CA GLY A 62 -22.88 -7.34 18.26
C GLY A 62 -23.52 -8.72 18.45
N SER A 63 -23.06 -9.45 19.47
CA SER A 63 -23.72 -10.63 20.00
C SER A 63 -24.98 -10.22 20.76
N SER A 64 -26.14 -10.46 20.16
CA SER A 64 -27.39 -10.64 20.90
C SER A 64 -27.46 -12.09 21.39
N SER A 65 -27.10 -12.31 22.66
CA SER A 65 -27.41 -13.54 23.38
C SER A 65 -28.52 -13.28 24.39
N ALA A 66 -29.76 -13.57 23.97
CA ALA A 66 -30.85 -13.87 24.88
C ALA A 66 -30.74 -15.34 25.31
N LEU A 67 -30.73 -15.56 26.62
CA LEU A 67 -30.88 -16.85 27.27
C LEU A 67 -32.36 -17.27 27.22
N GLN A 68 -32.67 -18.49 26.78
CA GLN A 68 -33.76 -19.32 27.33
C GLN A 68 -33.68 -20.79 26.88
N ALA A 69 -33.36 -21.63 27.88
CA ALA A 69 -33.90 -22.94 28.25
C ALA A 69 -34.66 -23.85 27.24
N ASP A 70 -34.10 -25.06 27.08
CA ASP A 70 -34.66 -26.38 27.48
C ASP A 70 -35.83 -27.01 26.69
N LYS A 71 -35.54 -28.12 25.98
CA LYS A 71 -36.23 -29.44 26.02
C LYS A 71 -35.95 -30.35 24.80
N GLN A 72 -35.55 -31.60 25.10
CA GLN A 72 -35.62 -32.83 24.27
C GLN A 72 -37.06 -33.41 24.26
N PRO A 73 -37.41 -34.53 23.55
CA PRO A 73 -36.69 -35.31 22.53
C PRO A 73 -37.52 -35.75 21.28
N GLU A 74 -36.81 -36.39 20.34
CA GLU A 74 -37.18 -37.45 19.36
C GLU A 74 -38.35 -37.27 18.36
N THR A 75 -38.01 -37.20 17.06
CA THR A 75 -38.58 -38.12 16.04
C THR A 75 -37.77 -38.13 14.74
N VAL A 76 -37.65 -39.33 14.18
CA VAL A 76 -36.81 -39.72 13.05
C VAL A 76 -37.42 -39.20 11.74
N SER A 77 -36.66 -38.43 10.95
CA SER A 77 -36.96 -38.21 9.53
C SER A 77 -35.71 -37.85 8.75
N THR A 78 -35.29 -38.83 7.93
CA THR A 78 -34.22 -38.76 6.93
C THR A 78 -34.58 -37.71 5.88
N THR A 79 -34.07 -36.48 6.04
CA THR A 79 -34.07 -35.46 5.00
C THR A 79 -32.64 -35.10 4.69
N VAL A 80 -32.20 -35.36 3.46
CA VAL A 80 -30.88 -35.00 2.94
C VAL A 80 -30.84 -33.47 2.79
N GLN A 81 -30.58 -32.77 3.90
CA GLN A 81 -30.27 -31.36 3.91
C GLN A 81 -28.81 -31.18 3.53
N SER A 82 -28.60 -30.73 2.29
CA SER A 82 -27.37 -30.11 1.83
C SER A 82 -27.10 -28.85 2.67
N THR A 83 -26.44 -29.05 3.81
CA THR A 83 -25.89 -27.98 4.62
C THR A 83 -24.74 -27.33 3.85
N THR A 84 -25.03 -26.25 3.14
CA THR A 84 -24.02 -25.30 2.71
C THR A 84 -23.48 -24.60 3.96
N ALA A 85 -22.57 -25.30 4.65
CA ALA A 85 -21.82 -24.77 5.77
C ALA A 85 -21.01 -23.57 5.26
N ALA A 86 -21.53 -22.37 5.50
CA ALA A 86 -20.79 -21.14 5.36
C ALA A 86 -19.55 -21.27 6.26
N THR A 87 -18.39 -21.47 5.65
CA THR A 87 -17.12 -21.52 6.35
C THR A 87 -16.91 -20.17 7.01
N LYS A 88 -17.23 -20.10 8.30
CA LYS A 88 -16.85 -18.98 9.16
C LYS A 88 -15.34 -18.83 9.00
N LYS A 89 -14.90 -17.71 8.44
CA LYS A 89 -13.48 -17.37 8.34
C LYS A 89 -12.98 -17.16 9.76
N ASN A 90 -12.54 -18.25 10.40
CA ASN A 90 -11.97 -18.19 11.73
C ASN A 90 -10.75 -17.26 11.66
N LYS A 91 -10.86 -16.11 12.35
CA LYS A 91 -9.71 -15.22 12.58
C LYS A 91 -8.66 -16.08 13.30
N LEU A 92 -7.46 -16.18 12.74
CA LEU A 92 -6.34 -16.92 13.36
C LEU A 92 -6.06 -16.32 14.74
N SER A 93 -5.84 -17.18 15.74
CA SER A 93 -5.44 -16.68 17.05
C SER A 93 -4.04 -16.02 16.97
N PRO A 94 -3.71 -15.05 17.85
CA PRO A 94 -2.39 -14.41 17.84
C PRO A 94 -1.23 -15.41 18.00
N ALA A 95 -1.46 -16.47 18.78
CA ALA A 95 -0.50 -17.55 18.98
C ALA A 95 -0.31 -18.39 17.71
N GLU A 96 -1.40 -18.80 17.04
CA GLU A 96 -1.34 -19.52 15.76
C GLU A 96 -0.62 -18.69 14.69
N ARG A 97 -0.91 -17.39 14.61
CA ARG A 97 -0.28 -16.47 13.67
C ARG A 97 1.23 -16.42 13.87
N THR A 98 1.69 -16.38 15.12
CA THR A 98 3.11 -16.39 15.47
C THR A 98 3.77 -17.74 15.14
N ALA A 99 3.09 -18.85 15.40
CA ALA A 99 3.58 -20.18 15.02
C ALA A 99 3.71 -20.32 13.49
N LEU A 100 2.72 -19.84 12.73
CA LEU A 100 2.75 -19.81 11.27
C LEU A 100 3.85 -18.90 10.74
N PHE A 101 4.09 -17.75 11.38
CA PHE A 101 5.20 -16.87 11.03
C PHE A 101 6.53 -17.60 11.22
N ASN A 102 6.78 -18.14 12.42
CA ASN A 102 8.03 -18.83 12.74
C ASN A 102 8.29 -20.01 11.81
N GLY A 103 7.27 -20.82 11.51
CA GLY A 103 7.38 -21.94 10.57
C GLY A 103 7.63 -21.50 9.13
N THR A 104 7.03 -20.40 8.68
CA THR A 104 7.31 -19.86 7.34
C THR A 104 8.70 -19.25 7.28
N TYR A 105 9.11 -18.54 8.34
CA TYR A 105 10.43 -17.93 8.46
C TYR A 105 11.54 -18.97 8.44
N SER A 106 11.45 -20.03 9.26
CA SER A 106 12.45 -21.10 9.27
C SER A 106 12.55 -21.80 7.92
N PHE A 107 11.42 -22.13 7.31
CA PHE A 107 11.36 -22.73 5.97
C PHE A 107 12.11 -21.89 4.93
N VAL A 108 11.88 -20.57 4.92
CA VAL A 108 12.52 -19.63 4.00
C VAL A 108 14.00 -19.44 4.32
N ALA A 109 14.35 -19.28 5.59
CA ALA A 109 15.73 -19.03 6.04
C ALA A 109 16.68 -20.20 5.71
N GLU A 110 16.21 -21.45 5.76
CA GLU A 110 17.00 -22.64 5.41
C GLU A 110 17.28 -22.78 3.91
N ARG A 111 16.45 -22.16 3.06
CA ARG A 111 16.39 -22.39 1.61
C ARG A 111 16.87 -21.20 0.77
N ILE A 112 17.15 -20.06 1.39
CA ILE A 112 17.59 -18.83 0.70
C ILE A 112 19.07 -18.55 0.98
N GLY A 113 19.75 -17.94 0.01
CA GLY A 113 21.16 -17.58 0.04
C GLY A 113 22.01 -18.38 -0.95
N PRO A 114 23.32 -18.06 -1.06
CA PRO A 114 24.24 -18.67 -2.02
C PRO A 114 24.51 -20.16 -1.73
N HIS A 115 24.40 -20.57 -0.47
CA HIS A 115 24.59 -21.94 -0.02
C HIS A 115 23.40 -22.38 0.84
N PRO A 116 22.27 -22.77 0.21
CA PRO A 116 21.12 -23.27 0.96
C PRO A 116 21.53 -24.54 1.73
N VAL A 117 21.01 -24.69 2.95
CA VAL A 117 21.36 -25.81 3.84
C VAL A 117 20.92 -27.14 3.21
N LEU A 118 19.79 -27.13 2.51
CA LEU A 118 19.23 -28.29 1.82
C LEU A 118 19.70 -28.36 0.36
N LYS A 119 20.80 -29.08 0.13
CA LYS A 119 21.43 -29.21 -1.20
C LYS A 119 20.72 -30.15 -2.19
N LYS A 120 19.94 -31.12 -1.70
CA LYS A 120 19.54 -32.27 -2.53
C LYS A 120 18.40 -31.98 -3.51
N PHE A 121 17.38 -31.23 -3.10
CA PHE A 121 16.31 -30.72 -3.97
C PHE A 121 15.66 -29.52 -3.26
N PRO A 122 16.19 -28.29 -3.40
CA PRO A 122 15.57 -27.16 -2.76
C PRO A 122 14.24 -26.91 -3.46
N GLU A 123 13.15 -27.33 -2.82
CA GLU A 123 11.82 -26.86 -3.19
C GLU A 123 11.90 -25.33 -3.26
N GLN A 124 11.71 -24.79 -4.47
CA GLN A 124 11.97 -23.38 -4.72
C GLN A 124 11.03 -22.54 -3.85
N VAL A 125 11.62 -21.60 -3.09
CA VAL A 125 10.83 -20.67 -2.29
C VAL A 125 9.98 -19.83 -3.23
N ARG A 126 8.66 -19.95 -3.10
CA ARG A 126 7.72 -19.18 -3.92
C ARG A 126 7.80 -17.70 -3.57
N HIS A 127 7.63 -16.83 -4.57
CA HIS A 127 7.55 -15.37 -4.37
C HIS A 127 6.49 -14.96 -3.33
N THR A 128 5.44 -15.75 -3.16
CA THR A 128 4.37 -15.50 -2.19
C THR A 128 4.79 -15.76 -0.73
N ALA A 129 5.92 -16.44 -0.48
CA ALA A 129 6.38 -16.74 0.87
C ALA A 129 6.75 -15.46 1.64
N LEU A 130 7.52 -14.56 1.01
CA LEU A 130 7.88 -13.27 1.60
C LEU A 130 6.64 -12.42 1.89
N HIS A 131 5.72 -12.35 0.93
CA HIS A 131 4.45 -11.66 1.09
C HIS A 131 3.67 -12.18 2.30
N ARG A 132 3.55 -13.51 2.41
CA ARG A 132 2.86 -14.16 3.54
C ARG A 132 3.57 -13.90 4.86
N MET A 133 4.91 -13.93 4.90
CA MET A 133 5.67 -13.62 6.12
C MET A 133 5.38 -12.21 6.63
N ILE A 134 5.42 -11.22 5.73
CA ILE A 134 5.08 -9.83 6.08
C ILE A 134 3.63 -9.74 6.58
N GLN A 135 2.69 -10.39 5.90
CA GLN A 135 1.30 -10.44 6.33
C GLN A 135 1.07 -11.16 7.65
N LEU A 136 1.99 -12.02 8.12
CA LEU A 136 1.91 -12.76 9.37
C LEU A 136 2.67 -12.09 10.53
N ALA A 137 3.68 -11.27 10.25
CA ALA A 137 4.44 -10.57 11.27
C ALA A 137 3.49 -9.82 12.21
N ALA A 138 3.60 -9.99 13.52
CA ALA A 138 2.75 -9.38 14.54
C ALA A 138 3.48 -8.31 15.36
N THR A 139 4.81 -8.36 15.38
CA THR A 139 5.64 -7.46 16.19
C THR A 139 6.73 -6.81 15.34
N LYS A 140 7.35 -5.76 15.87
CA LYS A 140 8.45 -5.04 15.21
C LYS A 140 9.67 -5.97 15.02
N GLU A 141 9.98 -6.81 16.00
CA GLU A 141 11.11 -7.73 15.97
C GLU A 141 10.97 -8.75 14.84
N GLN A 142 9.74 -9.21 14.57
CA GLN A 142 9.46 -10.10 13.43
C GLN A 142 9.68 -9.39 12.09
N MET A 143 9.38 -8.08 12.00
CA MET A 143 9.73 -7.29 10.82
C MET A 143 11.24 -7.14 10.66
N GLU A 144 11.98 -6.90 11.74
CA GLU A 144 13.45 -6.86 11.73
C GLU A 144 14.06 -8.20 11.28
N GLN A 145 13.49 -9.33 11.70
CA GLN A 145 13.87 -10.66 11.22
C GLN A 145 13.64 -10.81 9.71
N ILE A 146 12.50 -10.35 9.18
CA ILE A 146 12.25 -10.35 7.73
C ILE A 146 13.31 -9.51 7.01
N ILE A 147 13.63 -8.32 7.54
CA ILE A 147 14.62 -7.41 6.94
C ILE A 147 16.01 -8.06 6.92
N ALA A 148 16.38 -8.80 7.97
CA ALA A 148 17.64 -9.55 8.03
C ALA A 148 17.74 -10.65 6.95
N LEU A 149 16.62 -11.15 6.42
CA LEU A 149 16.59 -12.12 5.33
C LEU A 149 16.65 -11.49 3.92
N LEU A 150 16.28 -10.22 3.76
CA LEU A 150 16.21 -9.56 2.45
C LEU A 150 17.54 -9.57 1.67
N PRO A 151 18.73 -9.38 2.28
CA PRO A 151 19.99 -9.47 1.53
C PRO A 151 20.19 -10.85 0.91
N LYS A 152 19.89 -11.92 1.67
CA LYS A 152 19.96 -13.29 1.15
C LYS A 152 18.93 -13.53 0.06
N TRP A 153 17.74 -12.95 0.21
CA TRP A 153 16.66 -13.00 -0.80
C TRP A 153 17.12 -12.39 -2.13
N ARG A 154 17.80 -11.24 -2.06
CA ARG A 154 18.40 -10.55 -3.21
C ARG A 154 19.51 -11.39 -3.85
N GLU A 155 20.41 -11.99 -3.06
CA GLU A 155 21.48 -12.86 -3.55
C GLU A 155 20.94 -14.08 -4.32
N SER A 156 19.79 -14.62 -3.89
CA SER A 156 19.06 -15.67 -4.62
C SER A 156 18.40 -15.19 -5.92
N ARG A 157 18.56 -13.91 -6.30
CA ARG A 157 17.99 -13.28 -7.51
C ARG A 157 16.46 -13.36 -7.58
N LEU A 158 15.80 -13.53 -6.44
CA LEU A 158 14.35 -13.55 -6.35
C LEU A 158 13.82 -12.12 -6.35
N ARG A 159 13.00 -11.78 -7.35
CA ARG A 159 12.36 -10.46 -7.43
C ARG A 159 11.29 -10.29 -6.36
N ILE A 160 11.22 -9.10 -5.77
CA ILE A 160 10.16 -8.69 -4.86
C ILE A 160 9.08 -8.00 -5.70
N SER A 161 7.83 -8.45 -5.60
CA SER A 161 6.72 -7.84 -6.36
C SER A 161 6.28 -6.51 -5.74
N GLU A 162 5.79 -5.58 -6.56
CA GLU A 162 5.26 -4.29 -6.11
C GLU A 162 4.16 -4.44 -5.05
N THR A 163 3.29 -5.46 -5.20
CA THR A 163 2.27 -5.79 -4.20
C THR A 163 2.88 -6.14 -2.84
N THR A 164 4.02 -6.83 -2.84
CA THR A 164 4.75 -7.18 -1.61
C THR A 164 5.37 -5.95 -0.96
N VAL A 165 5.86 -4.99 -1.77
CA VAL A 165 6.37 -3.70 -1.28
C VAL A 165 5.25 -2.90 -0.60
N ASN A 166 4.06 -2.83 -1.20
CA ASN A 166 2.91 -2.16 -0.61
C ASN A 166 2.50 -2.80 0.71
N VAL A 167 2.46 -4.12 0.77
CA VAL A 167 2.14 -4.86 2.00
C VAL A 167 3.22 -4.68 3.07
N PHE A 168 4.49 -4.58 2.68
CA PHE A 168 5.59 -4.25 3.59
C PHE A 168 5.41 -2.88 4.24
N VAL A 169 5.23 -1.82 3.44
CA VAL A 169 4.99 -0.46 3.97
C VAL A 169 3.73 -0.41 4.82
N HIS A 170 2.65 -1.06 4.38
CA HIS A 170 1.42 -1.17 5.15
C HIS A 170 1.65 -1.82 6.51
N ARG A 171 2.40 -2.92 6.56
CA ARG A 171 2.67 -3.62 7.82
C ARG A 171 3.57 -2.79 8.73
N CYS A 172 4.57 -2.10 8.19
CA CYS A 172 5.41 -1.18 8.96
C CYS A 172 4.58 -0.05 9.60
N ARG A 173 3.57 0.48 8.89
CA ARG A 173 2.63 1.45 9.47
C ARG A 173 1.81 0.85 10.61
N GLU A 174 1.20 -0.31 10.39
CA GLU A 174 0.36 -0.98 11.41
C GLU A 174 1.14 -1.25 12.71
N LEU A 175 2.44 -1.56 12.58
CA LEU A 175 3.33 -1.85 13.70
C LEU A 175 4.10 -0.61 14.20
N ARG A 176 3.79 0.60 13.67
CA ARG A 176 4.46 1.87 13.99
C ARG A 176 5.99 1.80 13.89
N CYS A 177 6.49 1.14 12.85
CA CYS A 177 7.92 0.98 12.57
C CYS A 177 8.29 1.48 11.17
N THR A 178 7.70 2.60 10.74
CA THR A 178 7.93 3.25 9.44
C THR A 178 9.40 3.60 9.18
N LEU A 179 10.18 3.91 10.22
CA LEU A 179 11.64 4.14 10.11
C LEU A 179 12.40 2.89 9.60
N LEU A 180 11.94 1.68 9.94
CA LEU A 180 12.52 0.46 9.39
C LEU A 180 12.27 0.37 7.88
N ALA A 181 11.08 0.77 7.42
CA ALA A 181 10.80 0.82 5.99
C ALA A 181 11.70 1.85 5.29
N LEU A 182 11.85 3.04 5.88
CA LEU A 182 12.76 4.06 5.35
C LEU A 182 14.20 3.55 5.23
N GLN A 183 14.72 2.88 6.26
CA GLN A 183 16.06 2.27 6.22
C GLN A 183 16.19 1.24 5.09
N VAL A 184 15.17 0.42 4.88
CA VAL A 184 15.18 -0.59 3.80
C VAL A 184 15.22 0.05 2.41
N PHE A 185 14.52 1.15 2.21
CA PHE A 185 14.56 1.87 0.93
C PHE A 185 15.80 2.76 0.77
N SER A 186 16.40 3.24 1.86
CA SER A 186 17.66 3.98 1.80
C SER A 186 18.81 3.10 1.31
N ASP A 187 18.88 1.84 1.75
CA ASP A 187 19.93 0.89 1.34
C ASP A 187 19.45 -0.07 0.23
N HIS A 188 18.98 0.48 -0.90
CA HIS A 188 18.52 -0.34 -2.02
C HIS A 188 19.52 -1.44 -2.43
N PRO A 189 20.84 -1.19 -2.58
CA PRO A 189 21.83 -2.20 -2.96
C PRO A 189 21.91 -3.40 -2.01
N LYS A 190 21.50 -3.22 -0.75
CA LYS A 190 21.51 -4.27 0.26
C LYS A 190 20.23 -5.09 0.23
N TYR A 191 19.07 -4.44 0.20
CA TYR A 191 17.78 -5.13 0.39
C TYR A 191 17.06 -5.49 -0.91
N GLY A 192 17.35 -4.80 -2.02
CA GLY A 192 16.77 -5.10 -3.33
C GLY A 192 15.26 -4.92 -3.43
N MET A 193 14.70 -4.02 -2.62
CA MET A 193 13.28 -3.67 -2.64
C MET A 193 13.06 -2.36 -3.40
N ASP A 194 12.31 -2.44 -4.50
CA ASP A 194 12.01 -1.30 -5.37
C ASP A 194 10.83 -0.49 -4.81
N LEU A 195 11.06 0.78 -4.47
CA LEU A 195 9.99 1.68 -4.02
C LEU A 195 9.09 2.02 -5.21
N ASN A 196 7.78 1.90 -5.02
CA ASN A 196 6.77 2.29 -6.01
C ASN A 196 6.03 3.58 -5.56
N PRO A 197 5.33 4.28 -6.47
CA PRO A 197 4.68 5.56 -6.13
C PRO A 197 3.66 5.46 -4.98
N ALA A 198 2.84 4.40 -4.94
CA ALA A 198 1.82 4.22 -3.91
C ALA A 198 2.43 3.98 -2.52
N ALA A 199 3.44 3.10 -2.45
CA ALA A 199 4.24 2.86 -1.25
C ALA A 199 4.97 4.14 -0.80
N GLY A 200 5.53 4.90 -1.74
CA GLY A 200 6.20 6.18 -1.47
C GLY A 200 5.25 7.20 -0.84
N ARG A 201 4.07 7.44 -1.45
CA ARG A 201 3.05 8.35 -0.92
C ARG A 201 2.58 7.93 0.47
N GLN A 202 2.32 6.64 0.66
CA GLN A 202 1.88 6.12 1.95
C GLN A 202 2.96 6.31 3.02
N LEU A 203 4.21 5.93 2.74
CA LEU A 203 5.31 6.11 3.67
C LEU A 203 5.56 7.60 3.98
N LEU A 204 5.44 8.48 2.97
CA LEU A 204 5.59 9.92 3.15
C LEU A 204 4.50 10.50 4.07
N HIS A 205 3.25 10.06 3.90
CA HIS A 205 2.16 10.42 4.79
C HIS A 205 2.45 9.99 6.23
N ASP A 206 2.83 8.73 6.45
CA ASP A 206 3.06 8.20 7.79
C ASP A 206 4.26 8.90 8.46
N LEU A 207 5.35 9.15 7.72
CA LEU A 207 6.49 9.94 8.21
C LEU A 207 6.11 11.38 8.57
N HIS A 208 5.27 12.04 7.76
CA HIS A 208 4.80 13.40 8.04
C HIS A 208 4.00 13.48 9.36
N VAL A 209 3.20 12.45 9.65
CA VAL A 209 2.37 12.39 10.85
C VAL A 209 3.22 12.13 12.08
N GLU A 210 4.03 11.07 12.06
CA GLU A 210 4.67 10.49 13.26
C GLU A 210 6.12 10.92 13.50
N HIS A 211 6.84 11.39 12.47
CA HIS A 211 8.29 11.56 12.52
C HIS A 211 8.74 13.02 12.25
N PRO A 212 10.01 13.35 12.58
CA PRO A 212 10.59 14.64 12.23
C PRO A 212 10.65 14.87 10.73
N LEU A 213 10.68 16.15 10.33
CA LEU A 213 10.75 16.57 8.92
C LEU A 213 11.96 15.98 8.17
N SER A 214 13.07 15.72 8.85
CA SER A 214 14.26 15.11 8.26
C SER A 214 13.94 13.82 7.51
N GLU A 215 13.09 12.97 8.09
CA GLU A 215 12.76 11.66 7.50
C GLU A 215 11.90 11.80 6.24
N SER A 216 10.95 12.74 6.25
CA SER A 216 10.17 13.07 5.05
C SER A 216 11.05 13.63 3.95
N ILE A 217 12.06 14.46 4.29
CA ILE A 217 13.02 15.00 3.30
C ILE A 217 13.90 13.87 2.74
N THR A 218 14.40 12.96 3.60
CA THR A 218 15.18 11.78 3.17
C THR A 218 14.39 10.94 2.19
N LEU A 219 13.13 10.61 2.51
CA LEU A 219 12.27 9.88 1.58
C LEU A 219 12.05 10.65 0.27
N SER A 220 11.89 11.97 0.34
CA SER A 220 11.69 12.82 -0.83
C SER A 220 12.89 12.76 -1.80
N ALA A 221 14.11 12.64 -1.27
CA ALA A 221 15.32 12.45 -2.07
C ALA A 221 15.36 11.07 -2.76
N LEU A 222 14.85 10.03 -2.09
CA LEU A 222 14.80 8.66 -2.64
C LEU A 222 13.93 8.57 -3.91
N TYR A 223 12.94 9.44 -4.10
CA TYR A 223 12.09 9.39 -5.30
C TYR A 223 12.90 9.48 -6.59
N SER A 224 13.95 10.32 -6.61
CA SER A 224 14.85 10.44 -7.77
C SER A 224 15.67 9.18 -8.04
N ILE A 225 16.10 8.50 -6.97
CA ILE A 225 16.90 7.27 -7.03
C ILE A 225 16.07 6.11 -7.58
N TYR A 226 14.81 6.05 -7.20
CA TYR A 226 13.85 5.02 -7.64
C TYR A 226 13.14 5.35 -8.96
N ALA A 227 13.56 6.40 -9.68
CA ALA A 227 12.91 6.87 -10.90
C ALA A 227 11.40 7.12 -10.74
N LEU A 228 10.98 7.54 -9.54
CA LEU A 228 9.62 7.98 -9.26
C LEU A 228 9.42 9.42 -9.76
N PRO A 229 8.17 9.85 -10.02
CA PRO A 229 7.90 11.25 -10.31
C PRO A 229 8.51 12.15 -9.24
N SER A 230 9.20 13.22 -9.62
CA SER A 230 9.72 14.18 -8.63
C SER A 230 8.61 14.64 -7.70
N ILE A 231 8.94 14.96 -6.44
CA ILE A 231 7.94 15.36 -5.44
C ILE A 231 7.14 16.58 -5.92
N SER A 232 7.76 17.54 -6.61
CA SER A 232 7.11 18.70 -7.23
C SER A 232 6.26 18.38 -8.46
N GLY A 233 6.31 17.14 -8.97
CA GLY A 233 5.54 16.63 -10.10
C GLY A 233 4.39 15.71 -9.70
N ASP A 234 4.33 15.30 -8.43
CA ASP A 234 3.26 14.47 -7.88
C ASP A 234 2.43 15.28 -6.87
N LEU A 235 1.16 15.54 -7.20
CA LEU A 235 0.28 16.42 -6.43
C LEU A 235 0.20 16.03 -4.95
N ILE A 236 0.00 14.75 -4.67
CA ILE A 236 -0.18 14.24 -3.30
C ILE A 236 1.12 14.34 -2.52
N SER A 237 2.25 13.90 -3.11
CA SER A 237 3.55 13.99 -2.44
C SER A 237 3.99 15.44 -2.22
N CYS A 238 3.74 16.33 -3.18
CA CYS A 238 4.01 17.77 -3.06
C CYS A 238 3.22 18.37 -1.90
N ALA A 239 1.91 18.10 -1.81
CA ALA A 239 1.06 18.60 -0.75
C ALA A 239 1.48 18.06 0.63
N LEU A 240 1.80 16.76 0.74
CA LEU A 240 2.29 16.15 1.99
C LEU A 240 3.58 16.80 2.48
N LEU A 241 4.58 16.93 1.61
CA LEU A 241 5.86 17.53 1.99
C LEU A 241 5.71 19.04 2.30
N THR A 242 4.90 19.77 1.54
CA THR A 242 4.62 21.18 1.80
C THR A 242 3.98 21.38 3.18
N SER A 243 2.96 20.57 3.50
CA SER A 243 2.32 20.54 4.82
C SER A 243 3.34 20.21 5.92
N ALA A 244 4.24 19.25 5.70
CA ALA A 244 5.31 18.90 6.64
C ALA A 244 6.25 20.08 6.92
N CYS A 245 6.68 20.79 5.86
CA CYS A 245 7.56 21.94 5.99
C CYS A 245 6.90 23.10 6.78
N TYR A 246 5.60 23.36 6.55
CA TYR A 246 4.84 24.35 7.32
C TYR A 246 4.59 23.91 8.77
N LYS A 247 4.39 22.62 9.03
CA LYS A 247 4.21 22.07 10.39
C LYS A 247 5.44 22.34 11.28
N THR A 248 6.64 22.16 10.73
CA THR A 248 7.90 22.37 11.48
C THR A 248 8.26 23.85 11.64
N ALA A 249 7.93 24.69 10.66
CA ALA A 249 8.09 26.15 10.69
C ALA A 249 9.49 26.69 11.08
N THR A 250 10.57 25.96 10.77
CA THR A 250 11.94 26.50 10.86
C THR A 250 12.22 27.44 9.70
N LYS A 251 13.25 28.29 9.81
CA LYS A 251 13.61 29.22 8.72
C LYS A 251 13.92 28.48 7.43
N GLU A 252 14.67 27.37 7.49
CA GLU A 252 14.96 26.55 6.31
C GLU A 252 13.70 25.86 5.79
N SER A 253 12.89 25.29 6.67
CA SER A 253 11.67 24.57 6.24
C SER A 253 10.68 25.52 5.57
N LEU A 254 10.56 26.77 6.01
CA LEU A 254 9.68 27.76 5.39
C LEU A 254 10.19 28.20 4.01
N VAL A 255 11.50 28.27 3.78
CA VAL A 255 12.06 28.53 2.44
C VAL A 255 11.66 27.40 1.49
N VAL A 256 11.83 26.15 1.92
CA VAL A 256 11.41 24.97 1.14
C VAL A 256 9.90 24.96 0.92
N ALA A 257 9.10 25.25 1.96
CA ALA A 257 7.64 25.29 1.87
C ALA A 257 7.16 26.29 0.82
N ARG A 258 7.77 27.48 0.75
CA ARG A 258 7.42 28.50 -0.24
C ARG A 258 7.72 28.07 -1.67
N ALA A 259 8.88 27.45 -1.90
CA ALA A 259 9.24 26.91 -3.20
C ALA A 259 8.29 25.78 -3.63
N LEU A 260 7.95 24.88 -2.70
CA LEU A 260 6.98 23.81 -2.95
C LEU A 260 5.56 24.34 -3.13
N THR A 261 5.18 25.44 -2.47
CA THR A 261 3.87 26.08 -2.66
C THR A 261 3.68 26.56 -4.10
N GLN A 262 4.73 27.12 -4.72
CA GLN A 262 4.68 27.52 -6.13
C GLN A 262 4.51 26.30 -7.06
N SER A 263 5.23 25.21 -6.76
CA SER A 263 5.09 23.95 -7.52
C SER A 263 3.69 23.36 -7.36
N LEU A 264 3.16 23.39 -6.13
CA LEU A 264 1.81 22.91 -5.79
C LEU A 264 0.74 23.70 -6.54
N GLN A 265 0.86 25.04 -6.60
CA GLN A 265 -0.05 25.89 -7.37
C GLN A 265 -0.04 25.50 -8.86
N ALA A 266 1.14 25.36 -9.46
CA ALA A 266 1.27 24.96 -10.86
C ALA A 266 0.67 23.57 -11.14
N LEU A 267 0.79 22.62 -10.21
CA LEU A 267 0.15 21.31 -10.32
C LEU A 267 -1.38 21.40 -10.25
N LEU A 268 -1.90 22.21 -9.33
CA LEU A 268 -3.34 22.38 -9.15
C LEU A 268 -4.00 23.11 -10.32
N ASP A 269 -3.27 24.00 -11.01
CA ASP A 269 -3.74 24.66 -12.23
C ASP A 269 -3.83 23.68 -13.43
N LYS A 270 -3.01 22.62 -13.42
CA LYS A 270 -2.97 21.61 -14.50
C LYS A 270 -3.98 20.49 -14.30
N GLU A 271 -4.22 20.08 -13.06
CA GLU A 271 -5.07 18.95 -12.71
C GLU A 271 -6.55 19.36 -12.61
N ASP A 272 -7.46 18.50 -13.10
CA ASP A 272 -8.90 18.75 -12.96
C ASP A 272 -9.34 18.57 -11.48
N PRO A 273 -9.88 19.60 -10.82
CA PRO A 273 -10.37 19.50 -9.45
C PRO A 273 -11.36 18.34 -9.24
N LYS A 274 -12.17 18.00 -10.25
CA LYS A 274 -13.18 16.93 -10.14
C LYS A 274 -12.57 15.54 -10.07
N ALA A 275 -11.39 15.33 -10.66
CA ALA A 275 -10.69 14.04 -10.57
C ALA A 275 -10.34 13.68 -9.12
N TYR A 276 -10.13 14.70 -8.28
CA TYR A 276 -9.79 14.57 -6.87
C TYR A 276 -10.98 14.81 -5.93
N ALA A 277 -12.21 14.82 -6.46
CA ALA A 277 -13.39 14.97 -5.63
C ALA A 277 -13.42 13.93 -4.50
N TYR A 278 -13.70 14.40 -3.29
CA TYR A 278 -13.72 13.56 -2.11
C TYR A 278 -14.97 12.67 -2.14
N PRO A 279 -14.84 11.33 -2.09
CA PRO A 279 -15.98 10.45 -2.21
C PRO A 279 -16.93 10.59 -1.01
N VAL A 280 -18.23 10.64 -1.28
CA VAL A 280 -19.27 10.68 -0.23
C VAL A 280 -19.41 9.30 0.42
N ASN A 281 -19.28 8.23 -0.38
CA ASN A 281 -19.45 6.86 0.08
C ASN A 281 -18.27 6.40 0.95
N HIS A 282 -18.56 5.90 2.16
CA HIS A 282 -17.58 5.37 3.10
C HIS A 282 -16.68 4.27 2.50
N TYR A 283 -17.24 3.37 1.69
CA TYR A 283 -16.46 2.30 1.05
C TYR A 283 -15.42 2.88 0.07
N GLU A 284 -15.82 3.87 -0.73
CA GLU A 284 -14.92 4.53 -1.67
C GLU A 284 -13.84 5.36 -0.96
N ARG A 285 -14.14 5.97 0.20
CA ARG A 285 -13.13 6.64 1.03
C ARG A 285 -12.05 5.67 1.48
N SER A 286 -12.44 4.45 1.89
CA SER A 286 -11.49 3.43 2.35
C SER A 286 -10.52 2.96 1.25
N GLN A 287 -10.97 2.96 -0.01
CA GLN A 287 -10.16 2.61 -1.18
C GLN A 287 -9.31 3.81 -1.65
N ASN A 288 -9.81 5.03 -1.51
CA ASN A 288 -9.18 6.25 -2.02
C ASN A 288 -8.55 7.09 -0.89
N LYS A 289 -7.76 6.46 -0.03
CA LYS A 289 -7.09 7.14 1.11
C LYS A 289 -6.27 8.35 0.67
N GLU A 290 -5.65 8.28 -0.51
CA GLU A 290 -4.86 9.37 -1.09
C GLU A 290 -5.67 10.66 -1.29
N LYS A 291 -6.94 10.56 -1.69
CA LYS A 291 -7.82 11.74 -1.81
C LYS A 291 -8.11 12.36 -0.45
N ALA A 292 -8.30 11.53 0.58
CA ALA A 292 -8.47 12.00 1.96
C ALA A 292 -7.23 12.74 2.45
N TRP A 293 -6.04 12.17 2.19
CA TRP A 293 -4.76 12.79 2.54
C TRP A 293 -4.59 14.13 1.82
N LEU A 294 -4.96 14.22 0.54
CA LEU A 294 -4.92 15.47 -0.21
C LEU A 294 -5.86 16.52 0.41
N THR A 295 -7.13 16.19 0.65
CA THR A 295 -8.08 17.12 1.30
C THR A 295 -7.56 17.63 2.64
N TRP A 296 -7.05 16.72 3.48
CA TRP A 296 -6.50 17.05 4.79
C TRP A 296 -5.24 17.92 4.70
N THR A 297 -4.30 17.60 3.81
CA THR A 297 -3.06 18.38 3.63
C THR A 297 -3.34 19.76 3.06
N LEU A 298 -4.18 19.89 2.04
CA LEU A 298 -4.54 21.18 1.45
C LEU A 298 -5.21 22.10 2.48
N THR A 299 -6.07 21.55 3.35
CA THR A 299 -6.66 22.31 4.47
C THR A 299 -5.61 22.86 5.43
N LYS A 300 -4.59 22.06 5.75
CA LYS A 300 -3.48 22.49 6.61
C LYS A 300 -2.61 23.55 5.95
N ILE A 301 -2.34 23.40 4.65
CA ILE A 301 -1.58 24.39 3.88
C ILE A 301 -2.33 25.71 3.84
N GLU A 302 -3.64 25.72 3.58
CA GLU A 302 -4.45 26.95 3.59
C GLU A 302 -4.33 27.69 4.94
N LYS A 303 -4.53 26.98 6.06
CA LYS A 303 -4.38 27.55 7.41
C LYS A 303 -2.95 28.08 7.67
N ALA A 304 -1.93 27.39 7.15
CA ALA A 304 -0.55 27.84 7.28
C ALA A 304 -0.27 29.10 6.45
N LEU A 305 -0.78 29.17 5.21
CA LEU A 305 -0.64 30.34 4.34
C LEU A 305 -1.32 31.56 4.95
N GLU A 306 -2.53 31.39 5.49
CA GLU A 306 -3.25 32.43 6.23
C GLU A 306 -2.42 32.95 7.43
N LYS A 307 -1.90 32.04 8.26
CA LYS A 307 -1.03 32.38 9.40
C LYS A 307 0.23 33.16 8.97
N HIS A 308 0.78 32.85 7.81
CA HIS A 308 1.96 33.52 7.26
C HIS A 308 1.66 34.71 6.34
N LYS A 309 0.38 35.15 6.25
CA LYS A 309 -0.08 36.26 5.41
C LYS A 309 0.30 36.12 3.94
N GLN A 310 0.26 34.89 3.41
CA GLN A 310 0.52 34.59 2.01
C GLN A 310 -0.81 34.44 1.24
N PRO A 311 -0.84 34.76 -0.07
CA PRO A 311 -2.05 34.61 -0.86
C PRO A 311 -2.45 33.14 -1.00
N TYR A 312 -3.69 32.81 -0.65
CA TYR A 312 -4.24 31.44 -0.68
C TYR A 312 -5.58 31.31 -1.42
N ASP A 313 -6.08 32.37 -2.08
CA ASP A 313 -7.38 32.37 -2.77
C ASP A 313 -7.45 31.30 -3.85
N TRP A 314 -6.35 31.09 -4.59
CA TRP A 314 -6.22 30.04 -5.61
C TRP A 314 -6.48 28.65 -5.03
N LEU A 315 -5.99 28.38 -3.82
CA LEU A 315 -6.13 27.10 -3.13
C LEU A 315 -7.56 26.90 -2.65
N ARG A 316 -8.14 27.95 -2.06
CA ARG A 316 -9.55 27.93 -1.61
C ARG A 316 -10.49 27.66 -2.79
N GLN A 317 -10.33 28.40 -3.89
CA GLN A 317 -11.14 28.20 -5.10
C GLN A 317 -10.99 26.78 -5.67
N TRP A 318 -9.78 26.23 -5.70
CA TRP A 318 -9.56 24.86 -6.17
C TRP A 318 -10.27 23.85 -5.26
N ARG A 319 -10.16 24.01 -3.93
CA ARG A 319 -10.83 23.15 -2.94
C ARG A 319 -12.36 23.25 -3.02
N GLU A 320 -12.92 24.41 -3.33
CA GLU A 320 -14.36 24.58 -3.55
C GLU A 320 -14.80 23.80 -4.79
N ARG A 321 -14.05 23.91 -5.90
CA ARG A 321 -14.33 23.21 -7.16
C ARG A 321 -14.19 21.69 -7.05
N SER A 322 -13.29 21.20 -6.20
CA SER A 322 -13.12 19.77 -5.92
C SER A 322 -14.13 19.24 -4.88
N GLY A 323 -14.94 20.10 -4.26
CA GLY A 323 -15.88 19.72 -3.20
C GLY A 323 -15.22 19.41 -1.85
N HIS A 324 -13.96 19.81 -1.65
CA HIS A 324 -13.19 19.58 -0.43
C HIS A 324 -13.59 20.50 0.74
N VAL A 325 -14.23 21.64 0.46
CA VAL A 325 -14.64 22.61 1.51
C VAL A 325 -15.81 22.09 2.33
N GLN A 326 -16.73 21.32 1.72
CA GLN A 326 -17.92 20.79 2.38
C GLN A 326 -17.61 19.70 3.41
N VAL A 327 -16.39 19.14 3.40
CA VAL A 327 -15.96 18.03 4.26
C VAL A 327 -15.19 18.53 5.50
N ALA A 328 -14.77 19.80 5.50
CA ALA A 328 -13.92 20.39 6.54
C ALA A 328 -14.69 21.23 7.58
N LEU A 329 -16.03 21.27 7.45
CA LEU A 329 -16.98 21.81 8.42
C LEU A 329 -17.57 20.65 9.23
#